data_AF-A0A6I3ERZ5-F1
#
_entry.id   AF-A0A6I3ERZ5-F1
#
_cell.length_a   1.000
_cell.length_b   1.000
_cell.length_c   1.000
_cell.angle_alpha   90.00
_cell.angle_beta   90.00
_cell.angle_gamma   90.00
#
_symmetry.space_group_name_H-M   'P 1'
#
loop_
_entity.id
_entity.type
_entity.pdbx_description
1 polymer ?
#
loop_
_entity_poly.entity_id
_entity_poly.type
_entity_poly.pdbx_seq_one_letter_code
_entity_poly.pdbx_strand_id
1 'polypeptide(L)'
;MNEDRIQTFTEEIGELKLRGARADRERWLLILGALGLIAGVGLAIFGGFQASGTTNLGDQVAFLATGTLIGLALVIAGTALFIRYSIARFMRFWLVRLVHEHRSETDRVIGALKEIETKLNK
;
A
#
# COMPACT_ATOMS: atom_id res chain seq x y z
N MET A 1 3.09 -44.01 -2.35
CA MET A 1 1.80 -43.39 -2.80
C MET A 1 1.34 -42.22 -1.94
N ASN A 2 1.28 -42.31 -0.60
CA ASN A 2 1.02 -41.12 0.24
C ASN A 2 2.26 -40.21 0.37
N GLU A 3 3.45 -40.80 0.51
CA GLU A 3 4.71 -40.03 0.63
C GLU A 3 5.04 -39.26 -0.65
N ASP A 4 4.84 -39.86 -1.83
CA ASP A 4 5.03 -39.16 -3.12
C ASP A 4 4.11 -37.95 -3.25
N ARG A 5 2.84 -38.08 -2.85
CA ARG A 5 1.89 -36.96 -2.88
C ARG A 5 2.26 -35.87 -1.88
N ILE A 6 2.72 -36.23 -0.69
CA ILE A 6 3.18 -35.27 0.32
C ILE A 6 4.42 -34.52 -0.18
N GLN A 7 5.32 -35.21 -0.90
CA GLN A 7 6.54 -34.63 -1.45
C GLN A 7 6.24 -33.70 -2.62
N THR A 8 5.39 -34.12 -3.57
CA THR A 8 4.90 -33.25 -4.66
C THR A 8 4.16 -32.04 -4.12
N PHE A 9 3.32 -32.20 -3.09
CA PHE A 9 2.60 -31.08 -2.49
C PHE A 9 3.55 -30.11 -1.77
N THR A 10 4.61 -30.63 -1.13
CA THR A 10 5.64 -29.80 -0.48
C THR A 10 6.49 -29.05 -1.51
N GLU A 11 6.79 -29.67 -2.66
CA GLU A 11 7.44 -29.03 -3.81
C GLU A 11 6.55 -27.96 -4.44
N GLU A 12 5.27 -28.26 -4.69
CA GLU A 12 4.29 -27.30 -5.21
C GLU A 12 4.11 -26.11 -4.26
N ILE A 13 4.05 -26.32 -2.94
CA ILE A 13 4.04 -25.24 -1.94
C ILE A 13 5.36 -24.44 -1.95
N GLY A 14 6.50 -25.12 -2.16
CA GLY A 14 7.81 -24.51 -2.29
C GLY A 14 7.98 -23.67 -3.57
N GLU A 15 7.35 -24.09 -4.66
CA GLU A 15 7.31 -23.42 -5.96
C GLU A 15 6.28 -22.26 -5.95
N LEU A 16 5.18 -22.44 -5.23
CA LEU A 16 4.22 -21.41 -4.81
C LEU A 16 4.80 -20.45 -3.75
N LYS A 17 6.12 -20.39 -3.55
CA LYS A 17 6.85 -19.18 -3.14
C LYS A 17 6.57 -18.06 -4.15
N LEU A 18 5.32 -17.60 -4.18
CA LEU A 18 4.78 -16.46 -4.89
C LEU A 18 5.44 -15.22 -4.31
N ARG A 19 6.72 -15.00 -4.64
CA ARG A 19 7.44 -13.73 -4.62
C ARG A 19 6.96 -12.80 -3.49
N GLY A 20 6.83 -13.37 -2.29
CA GLY A 20 6.10 -12.78 -1.16
C GLY A 20 6.78 -11.52 -0.60
N ALA A 21 8.04 -11.32 -1.02
CA ALA A 21 8.83 -10.14 -0.72
C ALA A 21 8.20 -8.82 -1.22
N ARG A 22 7.20 -8.85 -2.11
CA ARG A 22 6.55 -7.63 -2.61
C ARG A 22 5.45 -7.08 -1.68
N ALA A 23 4.91 -7.88 -0.76
CA ALA A 23 3.94 -7.40 0.24
C ALA A 23 4.65 -6.62 1.36
N ASP A 24 5.80 -7.12 1.82
CA ASP A 24 6.59 -6.47 2.88
C ASP A 24 7.22 -5.16 2.40
N ARG A 25 7.74 -5.12 1.17
CA ARG A 25 8.29 -3.90 0.57
C ARG A 25 7.23 -2.78 0.48
N GLU A 26 5.99 -3.12 0.17
CA GLU A 26 4.91 -2.14 0.06
C GLU A 26 4.49 -1.59 1.43
N ARG A 27 4.46 -2.44 2.46
CA ARG A 27 4.26 -2.01 3.86
C ARG A 27 5.39 -1.10 4.35
N TRP A 28 6.64 -1.44 4.05
CA TRP A 28 7.80 -0.61 4.37
C TRP A 28 7.75 0.76 3.67
N LEU A 29 7.38 0.80 2.38
CA LEU A 29 7.24 2.05 1.63
C LEU A 29 6.10 2.95 2.17
N LEU A 30 5.02 2.36 2.66
CA LEU A 30 3.95 3.10 3.35
C LEU A 30 4.40 3.70 4.68
N ILE A 31 5.11 2.93 5.50
CA ILE A 31 5.67 3.41 6.76
C ILE A 31 6.64 4.57 6.49
N LEU A 32 7.49 4.42 5.47
CA LEU A 32 8.45 5.43 5.06
C LEU A 32 7.76 6.71 4.56
N GLY A 33 6.65 6.58 3.81
CA GLY A 33 5.80 7.71 3.41
C GLY A 33 5.09 8.41 4.57
N ALA A 34 4.56 7.65 5.53
CA ALA A 34 3.91 8.19 6.73
C ALA A 34 4.91 8.91 7.65
N LEU A 35 6.09 8.31 7.87
CA LEU A 35 7.20 8.93 8.59
C LEU A 35 7.69 10.20 7.90
N GLY A 36 7.77 10.19 6.56
CA GLY A 36 8.11 11.37 5.76
C GLY A 36 7.11 12.52 5.92
N LEU A 37 5.80 12.21 6.01
CA LEU A 37 4.75 13.21 6.24
C LEU A 37 4.86 13.84 7.64
N ILE A 38 5.05 13.01 8.67
CA ILE A 38 5.24 13.48 10.06
C ILE A 38 6.51 14.35 10.15
N ALA A 39 7.61 13.90 9.55
CA ALA A 39 8.87 14.66 9.52
C ALA A 39 8.71 16.00 8.78
N GLY A 40 8.00 16.03 7.65
CA GLY A 40 7.75 17.26 6.89
C GLY A 40 6.92 18.29 7.66
N VAL A 41 5.86 17.84 8.34
CA VAL A 41 5.04 18.72 9.21
C VAL A 41 5.88 19.25 10.38
N GLY A 42 6.70 18.40 11.00
CA GLY A 42 7.60 18.81 12.09
C GLY A 42 8.61 19.88 11.67
N LEU A 43 9.22 19.73 10.49
CA LEU A 43 10.16 20.72 9.94
C LEU A 43 9.47 22.05 9.60
N ALA A 44 8.23 22.01 9.08
CA ALA A 44 7.47 23.23 8.79
C ALA A 44 7.12 24.02 10.06
N ILE A 45 6.72 23.33 11.14
CA ILE A 45 6.46 23.95 12.45
C ILE A 45 7.75 24.55 13.04
N PHE A 46 8.86 23.81 12.97
CA PHE A 46 10.15 24.28 13.46
C PHE A 46 10.66 25.51 12.72
N GLY A 47 10.52 25.54 11.38
CA GLY A 47 10.85 26.71 10.56
C GLY A 47 10.00 27.94 10.90
N GLY A 48 8.70 27.76 11.13
CA GLY A 48 7.80 28.83 11.57
C GLY A 48 8.17 29.41 12.94
N PHE A 49 8.58 28.55 13.87
CA PHE A 49 9.09 28.98 15.19
C PHE A 49 10.40 29.74 15.11
N GLN A 50 11.32 29.33 14.22
CA GLN A 50 12.58 30.04 14.04
C GLN A 50 12.38 31.44 13.41
N ALA A 51 11.50 31.53 12.41
CA ALA A 51 11.20 32.79 11.72
C ALA A 51 10.50 33.83 12.61
N SER A 52 9.73 33.37 13.62
CA SER A 52 9.04 34.25 14.57
C SER A 52 9.94 34.79 15.68
N GLY A 53 11.16 34.26 15.82
CA GLY A 53 12.15 34.70 16.82
C GLY A 53 13.10 35.82 16.37
N THR A 54 13.13 36.20 15.09
CA THR A 54 14.06 37.23 14.56
C THR A 54 13.36 38.55 14.30
N THR A 55 13.99 39.67 14.68
CA THR A 55 13.46 41.04 14.55
C THR A 55 13.99 41.80 13.33
N ASN A 56 15.00 41.26 12.63
CA ASN A 56 15.56 41.84 11.41
C ASN A 56 14.83 41.33 10.16
N LEU A 57 14.26 42.25 9.37
CA LEU A 57 13.51 41.95 8.13
C LEU A 57 14.31 41.12 7.11
N GLY A 58 15.62 41.36 6.97
CA GLY A 58 16.48 40.60 6.05
C GLY A 58 16.64 39.13 6.44
N ASP A 59 16.87 38.87 7.72
CA ASP A 59 16.95 37.50 8.25
C ASP A 59 15.57 36.84 8.23
N GLN A 60 14.50 37.59 8.52
CA GLN A 60 13.12 37.09 8.45
C GLN A 60 12.77 36.61 7.02
N VAL A 61 13.12 37.38 5.98
CA VAL A 61 12.90 37.01 4.58
C VAL A 61 13.78 35.81 4.18
N ALA A 62 15.04 35.75 4.61
CA ALA A 62 15.90 34.60 4.35
C ALA A 62 15.38 33.32 5.03
N PHE A 63 14.98 33.40 6.30
CA PHE A 63 14.41 32.29 7.04
C PHE A 63 13.05 31.85 6.49
N LEU A 64 12.20 32.77 6.04
CA LEU A 64 10.95 32.44 5.34
C LEU A 64 11.23 31.84 3.95
N ALA A 65 12.13 32.41 3.16
CA ALA A 65 12.42 31.88 1.84
C ALA A 65 13.00 30.45 1.93
N THR A 66 13.97 30.21 2.81
CA THR A 66 14.61 28.89 2.91
C THR A 66 13.76 27.90 3.71
N GLY A 67 13.22 28.31 4.87
CA GLY A 67 12.48 27.43 5.76
C GLY A 67 11.09 27.06 5.23
N THR A 68 10.31 28.04 4.79
CA THR A 68 8.93 27.78 4.35
C THR A 68 8.85 27.13 2.98
N LEU A 69 9.72 27.46 2.01
CA LEU A 69 9.68 26.81 0.69
C LEU A 69 10.18 25.36 0.73
N ILE A 70 11.29 25.08 1.44
CA ILE A 70 11.78 23.70 1.59
C ILE A 70 10.76 22.88 2.39
N GLY A 71 10.20 23.44 3.47
CA GLY A 71 9.13 22.80 4.23
C GLY A 71 7.90 22.49 3.38
N LEU A 72 7.44 23.45 2.58
CA LEU A 72 6.31 23.25 1.66
C LEU A 72 6.60 22.17 0.61
N ALA A 73 7.80 22.19 0.01
CA ALA A 73 8.21 21.16 -0.95
C ALA A 73 8.24 19.76 -0.31
N LEU A 74 8.70 19.64 0.94
CA LEU A 74 8.72 18.39 1.70
C LEU A 74 7.31 17.90 2.03
N VAL A 75 6.40 18.80 2.39
CA VAL A 75 4.98 18.49 2.62
C VAL A 75 4.30 18.01 1.34
N ILE A 76 4.52 18.69 0.20
CA ILE A 76 3.96 18.29 -1.10
C ILE A 76 4.51 16.92 -1.52
N ALA A 77 5.83 16.72 -1.43
CA ALA A 77 6.46 15.45 -1.77
C ALA A 77 5.97 14.31 -0.87
N GLY A 78 5.89 14.53 0.44
CA GLY A 78 5.36 13.57 1.41
C GLY A 78 3.89 13.22 1.16
N THR A 79 3.06 14.23 0.86
CA THR A 79 1.65 14.05 0.53
C THR A 79 1.48 13.24 -0.76
N ALA A 80 2.23 13.57 -1.82
CA ALA A 80 2.19 12.84 -3.08
C ALA A 80 2.60 11.37 -2.90
N LEU A 81 3.65 11.10 -2.12
CA LEU A 81 4.06 9.74 -1.79
C LEU A 81 2.96 9.00 -0.99
N PHE A 82 2.41 9.65 0.03
CA PHE A 82 1.37 9.07 0.88
C PHE A 82 0.12 8.70 0.06
N ILE A 83 -0.38 9.61 -0.77
CA ILE A 83 -1.56 9.36 -1.62
C ILE A 83 -1.28 8.22 -2.59
N ARG A 84 -0.14 8.26 -3.30
CA ARG A 84 0.23 7.23 -4.28
C ARG A 84 0.23 5.83 -3.69
N TYR A 85 0.82 5.66 -2.51
CA TYR A 85 0.91 4.35 -1.86
C TYR A 85 -0.37 3.95 -1.11
N SER A 86 -1.11 4.91 -0.56
CA SER A 86 -2.42 4.66 0.06
C SER A 86 -3.42 4.07 -0.95
N ILE A 87 -3.48 4.64 -2.16
CA ILE A 87 -4.35 4.15 -3.25
C ILE A 87 -3.94 2.74 -3.69
N ALA A 88 -2.64 2.47 -3.85
CA ALA A 88 -2.16 1.14 -4.26
C ALA A 88 -2.58 0.05 -3.25
N ARG A 89 -2.48 0.35 -1.95
CA ARG A 89 -2.91 -0.57 -0.88
C ARG A 89 -4.42 -0.79 -0.89
N PHE A 90 -5.20 0.29 -1.03
CA PHE A 90 -6.65 0.20 -1.12
C PHE A 90 -7.09 -0.65 -2.31
N MET A 91 -6.49 -0.42 -3.47
CA MET A 91 -6.79 -1.15 -4.70
C MET A 91 -6.42 -2.63 -4.59
N ARG A 92 -5.31 -2.98 -3.94
CA ARG A 92 -4.96 -4.39 -3.66
C ARG A 92 -6.00 -5.08 -2.80
N PHE A 93 -6.40 -4.45 -1.69
CA PHE A 93 -7.44 -5.00 -0.82
C PHE A 93 -8.74 -5.23 -1.59
N TRP A 94 -9.16 -4.24 -2.37
CA TRP A 94 -10.35 -4.32 -3.19
C TRP A 94 -10.27 -5.39 -4.29
N LEU A 95 -9.13 -5.53 -4.97
CA LEU A 95 -8.95 -6.55 -5.99
C LEU A 95 -9.01 -7.96 -5.41
N VAL A 96 -8.38 -8.20 -4.26
CA VAL A 96 -8.45 -9.51 -3.59
C VAL A 96 -9.89 -9.84 -3.21
N ARG A 97 -10.60 -8.86 -2.66
CA ARG A 97 -12.02 -9.01 -2.31
C ARG A 97 -12.88 -9.30 -3.54
N LEU A 98 -12.74 -8.52 -4.61
CA LEU A 98 -13.51 -8.67 -5.83
C LEU A 98 -13.28 -10.05 -6.49
N VAL A 99 -12.03 -10.50 -6.55
CA VAL A 99 -11.70 -11.85 -7.07
C VAL A 99 -12.32 -12.95 -6.21
N HIS A 100 -12.36 -12.78 -4.89
CA HIS A 100 -13.00 -13.73 -3.99
C HIS A 100 -14.51 -13.79 -4.20
N GLU A 101 -15.16 -12.62 -4.31
CA GLU A 101 -16.60 -12.52 -4.60
C GLU A 101 -16.94 -13.21 -5.93
N HIS A 102 -16.19 -12.95 -7.02
CA HIS A 102 -16.41 -13.61 -8.31
C HIS A 102 -16.20 -15.13 -8.32
N ARG A 103 -15.24 -15.65 -7.56
CA ARG A 103 -15.07 -17.12 -7.42
C ARG A 103 -16.30 -17.76 -6.80
N SER A 104 -16.87 -17.14 -5.77
CA SER A 104 -18.07 -17.67 -5.11
C SER A 104 -19.29 -17.72 -6.04
N GLU A 105 -19.45 -16.72 -6.92
CA GLU A 105 -20.50 -16.71 -7.95
C GLU A 105 -20.28 -17.80 -8.99
N THR A 106 -19.04 -17.95 -9.45
CA THR A 106 -18.65 -18.97 -10.43
C THR A 106 -18.90 -20.39 -9.90
N ASP A 107 -18.53 -20.66 -8.64
CA ASP A 107 -18.74 -21.94 -7.99
C ASP A 107 -20.23 -22.29 -7.87
N ARG A 108 -21.09 -21.29 -7.56
CA ARG A 108 -22.54 -21.47 -7.52
C ARG A 108 -23.12 -21.80 -8.89
N VAL A 109 -22.66 -21.12 -9.95
CA VAL A 109 -23.09 -21.40 -11.33
C VAL A 109 -22.66 -22.79 -11.78
N ILE A 110 -21.41 -23.18 -11.51
CA ILE A 110 -20.89 -24.52 -11.83
C ILE A 110 -21.67 -25.59 -11.05
N GLY A 111 -21.97 -25.35 -9.77
CA GLY A 111 -22.78 -26.25 -8.95
C GLY A 111 -24.19 -26.47 -9.53
N ALA A 112 -24.86 -25.40 -9.95
CA ALA A 112 -26.17 -25.47 -10.58
C ALA A 112 -26.15 -26.24 -11.91
N LEU A 113 -25.12 -26.00 -12.74
CA LEU A 113 -24.93 -26.73 -14.00
C LEU A 113 -24.74 -28.23 -13.77
N LYS A 114 -23.92 -28.61 -12.78
CA LYS A 114 -23.68 -30.01 -12.41
C LYS A 114 -24.93 -30.71 -11.89
N GLU A 115 -25.77 -30.00 -11.13
CA GLU A 115 -27.06 -30.53 -10.68
C GLU A 115 -28.00 -30.81 -11.86
N ILE A 116 -28.07 -29.88 -12.82
CA ILE A 116 -28.88 -30.04 -14.03
C ILE A 116 -28.39 -31.23 -14.87
N GLU A 117 -27.08 -31.34 -15.10
CA GLU A 117 -26.46 -32.47 -15.79
C GLU A 117 -26.83 -33.80 -15.12
N THR A 118 -26.75 -33.85 -13.78
CA THR A 118 -27.10 -35.04 -13.01
C THR A 118 -28.58 -35.43 -13.16
N LYS A 119 -29.50 -34.45 -13.24
CA LYS A 119 -30.93 -34.69 -13.45
C LYS A 119 -31.26 -35.12 -14.88
N LEU A 120 -30.49 -34.67 -15.87
CA LEU A 120 -30.66 -35.05 -17.28
C LEU A 120 -30.12 -36.44 -17.58
N ASN A 121 -29.09 -36.88 -16.85
CA ASN A 121 -28.48 -38.20 -17.02
C ASN A 121 -29.14 -39.30 -16.17
N LYS A 122 -30.30 -39.00 -15.56
CA LYS A 122 -31.11 -39.88 -14.71
C LYS A 122 -32.46 -40.13 -15.36
#